data_AF-A0A6P1A728-F1
#
_entry.id   AF-A0A6P1A728-F1
#
_cell.length_a   1.000
_cell.length_b   1.000
_cell.length_c   1.000
_cell.angle_alpha   90.00
_cell.angle_beta   90.00
_cell.angle_gamma   90.00
#
_symmetry.space_group_name_H-M   'P 1'
#
loop_
_entity.id
_entity.type
_entity.pdbx_description
1 polymer ?
#
loop_
_entity_poly.entity_id
_entity_poly.type
_entity_poly.pdbx_seq_one_letter_code
_entity_poly.pdbx_strand_id
1 'polypeptide(L)'
;MSKESMLKLAKRGDEKAIASVLNYLLNDKGIQVVEATLNHGCLRIVLESLSVCDRDSTVAFLHQAVTNLAIDSAKSLMICARQPGKYAPLWSETLALTTRLENKNFHNTKITNSQGKKQNKLQQWLAKFPLTSFISAREWEN
;
A
#
# COMPACT_ATOMS: atom_id res chain seq x y z
N MET A 1 1.78 8.57 -21.76
CA MET A 1 2.12 7.35 -20.99
C MET A 1 0.85 6.55 -20.76
N SER A 2 0.77 5.30 -21.21
CA SER A 2 -0.37 4.42 -20.90
C SER A 2 -0.23 3.85 -19.48
N LYS A 3 -1.37 3.54 -18.83
CA LYS A 3 -1.42 3.02 -17.44
C LYS A 3 -0.65 1.69 -17.29
N GLU A 4 -0.63 0.87 -18.33
CA GLU A 4 0.09 -0.40 -18.37
C GLU A 4 1.61 -0.23 -18.32
N SER A 5 2.15 0.77 -19.02
CA SER A 5 3.58 1.08 -18.96
C SER A 5 3.98 1.58 -17.58
N MET A 6 3.12 2.37 -16.94
CA MET A 6 3.36 2.88 -15.58
C MET A 6 3.37 1.76 -14.53
N LEU A 7 2.47 0.78 -14.64
CA LEU A 7 2.47 -0.37 -13.73
C LEU A 7 3.74 -1.21 -13.88
N LYS A 8 4.16 -1.48 -15.12
CA LYS A 8 5.41 -2.22 -15.38
C LYS A 8 6.63 -1.51 -14.80
N LEU A 9 6.70 -0.19 -14.94
CA LEU A 9 7.78 0.62 -14.35
C LEU A 9 7.75 0.58 -12.83
N ALA A 10 6.57 0.71 -12.22
CA ALA A 10 6.42 0.67 -10.77
C ALA A 10 6.88 -0.68 -10.18
N LYS A 11 6.56 -1.80 -10.84
CA LYS A 11 7.04 -3.13 -10.43
C LYS A 11 8.57 -3.28 -10.48
N ARG A 12 9.22 -2.62 -11.44
CA ARG A 12 10.69 -2.62 -11.56
C ARG A 12 11.38 -1.74 -10.53
N GLY A 13 10.63 -1.05 -9.68
CA GLY A 13 11.19 -0.14 -8.69
C GLY A 13 11.31 1.30 -9.15
N ASP A 14 10.69 1.69 -10.27
CA ASP A 14 10.71 3.09 -10.72
C ASP A 14 9.96 3.98 -9.72
N GLU A 15 10.69 4.85 -9.06
CA GLU A 15 10.24 5.71 -7.96
C GLU A 15 9.05 6.60 -8.37
N LYS A 16 9.13 7.21 -9.55
CA LYS A 16 8.07 8.10 -10.06
C LYS A 16 6.82 7.31 -10.41
N ALA A 17 6.97 6.13 -11.00
CA ALA A 17 5.86 5.25 -11.32
C ALA A 17 5.19 4.69 -10.07
N ILE A 18 5.97 4.30 -9.04
CA ILE A 18 5.45 3.87 -7.74
C ILE A 18 4.65 5.00 -7.10
N ALA A 19 5.21 6.20 -7.01
CA ALA A 19 4.51 7.36 -6.48
C ALA A 19 3.20 7.64 -7.23
N SER A 20 3.22 7.54 -8.56
CA SER A 20 2.04 7.78 -9.41
C SER A 20 0.95 6.71 -9.22
N VAL A 21 1.32 5.44 -9.12
CA VAL A 21 0.39 4.33 -8.85
C VAL A 21 -0.22 4.50 -7.46
N LEU A 22 0.59 4.77 -6.44
CA LEU A 22 0.10 4.94 -5.08
C LEU A 22 -0.76 6.21 -4.93
N ASN A 23 -0.40 7.30 -5.60
CA ASN A 23 -1.24 8.50 -5.68
C ASN A 23 -2.60 8.19 -6.28
N TYR A 24 -2.64 7.43 -7.37
CA TYR A 24 -3.90 7.01 -7.98
C TYR A 24 -4.76 6.19 -7.01
N LEU A 25 -4.15 5.28 -6.24
CA LEU A 25 -4.84 4.46 -5.24
C LEU A 25 -5.33 5.25 -4.02
N LEU A 26 -4.62 6.32 -3.66
CA LEU A 26 -4.89 7.14 -2.47
C LEU A 26 -5.72 8.40 -2.76
N ASN A 27 -5.99 8.70 -4.03
CA ASN A 27 -6.71 9.91 -4.44
C ASN A 27 -8.10 10.02 -3.81
N ASP A 28 -8.84 8.91 -3.67
CA ASP A 28 -10.16 8.87 -3.03
C ASP A 28 -10.11 9.19 -1.52
N LYS A 29 -8.94 9.06 -0.89
CA LYS A 29 -8.73 9.30 0.54
C LYS A 29 -8.23 10.70 0.87
N GLY A 30 -7.99 11.55 -0.13
CA GLY A 30 -7.39 12.87 0.09
C GLY A 30 -5.97 12.81 0.65
N ILE A 31 -5.25 11.73 0.33
CA ILE A 31 -3.85 11.51 0.72
C ILE A 31 -3.00 11.61 -0.53
N GLN A 32 -1.94 12.41 -0.49
CA GLN A 32 -1.01 12.58 -1.58
C GLN A 32 0.33 11.95 -1.21
N VAL A 33 0.87 11.14 -2.11
CA VAL A 33 2.24 10.65 -2.08
C VAL A 33 3.13 11.72 -2.71
N VAL A 34 3.95 12.35 -1.89
CA VAL A 34 4.88 13.40 -2.35
C VAL A 34 6.24 12.83 -2.74
N GLU A 35 6.59 11.68 -2.18
CA GLU A 35 7.88 11.04 -2.43
C GLU A 35 7.71 9.53 -2.31
N ALA A 36 8.25 8.80 -3.28
CA ALA A 36 8.53 7.39 -3.16
C ALA A 36 9.98 7.17 -3.55
N THR A 37 10.76 6.52 -2.68
CA THR A 37 12.19 6.29 -2.90
C THR A 37 12.49 4.85 -2.58
N LEU A 38 13.18 4.16 -3.49
CA LEU A 38 13.56 2.77 -3.28
C LEU A 38 15.07 2.69 -3.08
N ASN A 39 15.49 2.53 -1.84
CA ASN A 39 16.91 2.51 -1.50
C ASN A 39 17.30 1.23 -0.76
N HIS A 40 18.27 0.48 -1.29
CA HIS A 40 18.77 -0.79 -0.74
C HIS A 40 17.66 -1.80 -0.38
N GLY A 41 16.55 -1.78 -1.13
CA GLY A 41 15.37 -2.61 -0.89
C GLY A 41 14.47 -2.16 0.26
N CYS A 42 14.64 -0.93 0.75
CA CYS A 42 13.65 -0.23 1.56
C CYS A 42 12.87 0.73 0.66
N LEU A 43 11.57 0.50 0.52
CA LEU A 43 10.68 1.44 -0.14
C LEU A 43 10.19 2.46 0.88
N ARG A 44 10.67 3.69 0.76
CA ARG A 44 10.22 4.83 1.54
C ARG A 44 9.09 5.53 0.80
N ILE A 45 8.00 5.80 1.50
CA ILE A 45 6.84 6.53 1.00
C ILE A 45 6.57 7.69 1.95
N VAL A 46 6.57 8.91 1.43
CA VAL A 46 6.16 10.12 2.16
C VAL A 46 4.77 10.52 1.68
N LEU A 47 3.85 10.57 2.63
CA LEU A 47 2.48 11.00 2.45
C LEU A 47 2.30 12.40 3.03
N GLU A 48 1.63 13.24 2.28
CA GLU A 48 1.04 14.48 2.76
C GLU A 48 -0.47 14.37 2.76
N SER A 49 -1.09 14.78 3.86
CA SER A 49 -2.53 14.94 3.91
C SER A 49 -2.90 16.15 4.74
N LEU A 50 -3.96 16.83 4.29
CA LEU A 50 -4.59 17.93 5.01
C LEU A 50 -5.34 17.43 6.25
N SER A 51 -5.73 16.16 6.28
CA SER A 51 -6.49 15.53 7.37
C SER A 51 -5.65 14.52 8.14
N VAL A 52 -5.97 14.31 9.41
CA VAL A 52 -5.33 13.26 10.23
C VAL A 52 -5.70 11.90 9.64
N CYS A 53 -4.76 11.28 8.95
CA CYS A 53 -4.91 9.92 8.43
C CYS A 53 -4.86 8.92 9.58
N ASP A 54 -5.84 8.02 9.65
CA ASP A 54 -5.76 6.87 10.55
C ASP A 54 -4.54 6.03 10.20
N ARG A 55 -3.59 5.94 11.14
CA ARG A 55 -2.29 5.30 10.93
C ARG A 55 -2.48 3.85 10.50
N ASP A 56 -3.20 3.08 11.30
CA ASP A 56 -3.35 1.64 11.13
C ASP A 56 -4.06 1.30 9.80
N SER A 57 -5.12 2.03 9.44
CA SER A 57 -5.81 1.86 8.14
C SER A 57 -4.91 2.22 6.95
N THR A 58 -4.10 3.27 7.08
CA THR A 58 -3.20 3.73 6.01
C THR A 58 -2.05 2.76 5.82
N VAL A 59 -1.45 2.31 6.92
CA VAL A 59 -0.38 1.32 6.93
C VAL A 59 -0.85 0.00 6.33
N ALA A 60 -2.01 -0.51 6.75
CA ALA A 60 -2.56 -1.76 6.22
C ALA A 60 -2.85 -1.66 4.72
N PHE A 61 -3.42 -0.54 4.27
CA PHE A 61 -3.71 -0.30 2.86
C PHE A 61 -2.43 -0.24 2.01
N LEU A 62 -1.43 0.53 2.44
CA LEU A 62 -0.16 0.67 1.73
C LEU A 62 0.64 -0.62 1.73
N HIS A 63 0.66 -1.35 2.84
CA HIS A 63 1.25 -2.68 2.91
C HIS A 63 0.65 -3.58 1.83
N GLN A 64 -0.67 -3.71 1.80
CA GLN A 64 -1.36 -4.54 0.82
C GLN A 64 -1.12 -4.06 -0.62
N ALA A 65 -1.15 -2.74 -0.87
CA ALA A 65 -0.90 -2.18 -2.20
C ALA A 65 0.51 -2.49 -2.71
N VAL A 66 1.53 -2.34 -1.85
CA VAL A 66 2.93 -2.61 -2.19
C VAL A 66 3.19 -4.10 -2.34
N THR A 67 2.63 -4.93 -1.46
CA THR A 67 2.68 -6.41 -1.60
C THR A 67 2.05 -6.87 -2.90
N ASN A 68 0.89 -6.31 -3.28
CA ASN A 68 0.21 -6.63 -4.55
C ASN A 68 0.97 -6.10 -5.77
N LEU A 69 1.65 -4.97 -5.62
CA LEU A 69 2.51 -4.44 -6.68
C LEU A 69 3.70 -5.37 -6.93
N ALA A 70 4.10 -6.17 -5.93
CA ALA A 70 5.17 -7.16 -6.03
C ALA A 70 6.45 -6.55 -6.62
N ILE A 71 6.94 -5.49 -6.00
CA ILE A 71 8.18 -4.83 -6.41
C ILE A 71 9.34 -5.76 -6.10
N ASP A 72 9.99 -6.31 -7.12
CA ASP A 72 11.06 -7.31 -7.02
C ASP A 72 12.17 -6.93 -6.01
N SER A 73 12.54 -5.64 -6.00
CA SER A 73 13.65 -5.14 -5.19
C SER A 73 13.26 -4.75 -3.77
N ALA A 74 11.97 -4.69 -3.42
CA ALA A 74 11.49 -4.17 -2.13
C ALA A 74 11.38 -5.26 -1.06
N LYS A 75 12.15 -5.13 0.02
CA LYS A 75 12.18 -6.02 1.19
C LYS A 75 11.44 -5.44 2.39
N SER A 76 11.38 -4.11 2.48
CA SER A 76 10.73 -3.39 3.56
C SER A 76 10.04 -2.14 3.03
N LEU A 77 9.05 -1.68 3.79
CA LEU A 77 8.23 -0.52 3.50
C LEU A 77 8.27 0.42 4.69
N MET A 78 8.72 1.65 4.45
CA MET A 78 8.74 2.75 5.40
C MET A 78 7.72 3.79 4.95
N ILE A 79 6.75 4.09 5.81
CA ILE A 79 5.65 5.02 5.54
C ILE A 79 5.82 6.21 6.48
N CYS A 80 5.89 7.42 5.94
CA CYS A 80 5.92 8.65 6.71
C CYS A 80 4.72 9.51 6.33
N ALA A 81 3.83 9.79 7.27
CA ALA A 81 2.78 10.79 7.06
C ALA A 81 3.21 12.11 7.65
N ARG A 82 3.03 13.21 6.93
CA ARG A 82 3.25 14.57 7.43
C ARG A 82 2.13 15.49 6.96
N GLN A 83 1.99 16.62 7.66
CA GLN A 83 1.13 17.69 7.18
C GLN A 83 1.87 18.51 6.11
N PRO A 84 1.17 19.03 5.09
CA PRO A 84 1.78 19.88 4.09
C PRO A 84 2.42 21.11 4.74
N GLY A 85 3.63 21.44 4.30
CA GLY A 85 4.40 22.56 4.86
C GLY A 85 5.03 22.30 6.24
N LYS A 86 4.90 21.09 6.80
CA LYS A 86 5.60 20.68 8.02
C LYS A 86 6.73 19.70 7.70
N TYR A 87 7.90 19.93 8.28
CA TYR A 87 9.04 19.02 8.17
C TYR A 87 8.91 17.79 9.07
N ALA A 88 8.25 17.94 10.23
CA ALA A 88 8.05 16.86 11.17
C ALA A 88 6.98 15.88 10.65
N PRO A 89 7.24 14.56 10.66
CA PRO A 89 6.21 13.58 10.39
C PRO A 89 5.17 13.59 11.53
N LEU A 90 3.90 13.48 11.16
CA LEU A 90 2.80 13.23 12.08
C LEU A 90 2.94 11.83 12.69
N TRP A 91 3.33 10.87 11.86
CA TRP A 91 3.73 9.52 12.28
C TRP A 91 4.60 8.89 11.20
N SER A 92 5.37 7.89 11.60
CA SER A 92 6.11 7.03 10.68
C SER A 92 5.98 5.58 11.13
N GLU A 93 5.87 4.66 10.17
CA GLU A 93 5.79 3.24 10.43
C GLU A 93 6.68 2.47 9.44
N THR A 94 7.41 1.47 9.93
CA THR A 94 8.28 0.62 9.11
C THR A 94 7.91 -0.83 9.29
N LEU A 95 7.70 -1.53 8.18
CA LEU A 95 7.30 -2.92 8.17
C LEU A 95 8.05 -3.71 7.09
N ALA A 96 8.29 -4.99 7.35
CA ALA A 96 8.92 -5.89 6.38
C ALA A 96 7.87 -6.37 5.36
N LEU A 97 8.25 -6.40 4.09
CA LEU A 97 7.42 -6.94 2.99
C LEU A 97 7.69 -8.43 2.78
N THR A 98 8.87 -8.91 3.15
CA THR A 98 9.17 -10.32 3.17
C THR A 98 8.41 -10.97 4.33
N THR A 99 7.55 -11.94 4.01
CA THR A 99 7.02 -12.86 5.00
C THR A 99 8.16 -13.74 5.50
N ARG A 100 8.98 -13.22 6.41
CA ARG A 100 9.49 -14.13 7.44
C ARG A 100 8.29 -14.37 8.34
N LEU A 101 7.89 -15.63 8.49
CA LEU A 101 6.97 -16.05 9.54
C LEU A 101 7.60 -15.70 10.89
N GLU A 102 7.52 -14.44 11.29
CA GLU A 102 7.81 -14.02 12.64
C GLU A 102 6.48 -13.70 13.28
N ASN A 103 6.05 -14.72 14.02
CA ASN A 103 5.05 -14.77 15.05
C ASN A 103 5.07 -13.49 15.91
N LYS A 104 4.49 -12.40 15.42
CA LYS A 104 4.24 -11.22 16.24
C LYS A 104 2.97 -11.49 17.01
N ASN A 105 3.16 -11.90 18.27
CA ASN A 105 2.21 -11.70 19.35
C ASN A 105 1.63 -10.29 19.26
N PHE A 106 0.48 -10.17 18.58
CA PHE A 106 -0.39 -9.03 18.70
C PHE A 106 -0.81 -8.99 20.16
N HIS A 107 -0.25 -8.05 20.91
CA HIS A 107 -0.72 -7.74 22.24
C HIS A 107 -2.16 -7.20 22.10
N ASN A 108 -3.08 -8.14 22.31
CA ASN A 108 -4.43 -8.01 22.81
C ASN A 108 -4.84 -6.65 23.43
N THR A 109 -5.13 -5.63 22.63
CA THR A 109 -6.06 -4.59 23.10
C THR A 109 -7.46 -4.97 22.69
N LYS A 110 -8.17 -5.61 23.62
CA LYS A 110 -9.64 -5.74 23.61
C LYS A 110 -10.24 -4.37 23.27
N ILE A 111 -10.98 -4.28 22.16
CA ILE A 111 -12.18 -3.45 22.11
C ILE A 111 -13.29 -4.31 21.49
N THR A 112 -14.40 -4.29 22.21
CA THR A 112 -15.48 -5.26 22.25
C THR A 112 -16.43 -5.14 21.07
N ASN A 113 -17.08 -6.26 20.74
CA ASN A 113 -18.24 -6.39 19.85
C ASN A 113 -19.17 -5.16 19.87
N SER A 114 -19.43 -4.61 18.69
CA SER A 114 -20.78 -4.16 18.36
C SER A 114 -21.12 -4.60 16.93
N GLN A 115 -22.13 -5.46 16.85
CA GLN A 115 -22.81 -5.83 15.62
C GLN A 115 -23.43 -4.57 14.98
N GLY A 116 -23.14 -4.33 13.70
CA GLY A 116 -23.73 -3.20 12.99
C GLY A 116 -23.34 -3.15 11.52
N LYS A 117 -24.01 -3.96 10.69
CA LYS A 117 -24.24 -3.80 9.24
C LYS A 117 -23.29 -2.82 8.52
N LYS A 118 -22.26 -3.32 7.83
CA LYS A 118 -21.68 -2.61 6.68
C LYS A 118 -21.32 -3.59 5.58
N GLN A 119 -22.26 -3.72 4.65
CA GLN A 119 -22.17 -4.53 3.45
C GLN A 119 -20.97 -4.13 2.59
N ASN A 120 -20.18 -5.13 2.20
CA ASN A 120 -19.68 -5.36 0.84
C ASN A 120 -19.24 -4.15 0.01
N LYS A 121 -18.33 -3.32 0.51
CA LYS A 121 -17.64 -2.30 -0.32
C LYS A 121 -16.44 -2.90 -1.08
N LEU A 122 -15.80 -3.92 -0.53
CA LEU A 122 -14.67 -4.65 -1.15
C LEU A 122 -15.13 -5.59 -2.28
N GLN A 123 -16.25 -6.30 -2.12
CA GLN A 123 -16.83 -7.14 -3.18
C GLN A 123 -17.34 -6.30 -4.37
N GLN A 124 -17.93 -5.12 -4.10
CA GLN A 124 -18.34 -4.18 -5.16
C GLN A 124 -17.15 -3.52 -5.88
N TRP A 125 -16.00 -3.40 -5.20
CA TRP A 125 -14.77 -2.90 -5.81
C TRP A 125 -14.11 -3.97 -6.69
N LEU A 126 -14.09 -5.24 -6.25
CA LEU A 126 -13.56 -6.36 -7.03
C LEU A 126 -14.36 -6.64 -8.31
N ALA A 127 -15.68 -6.40 -8.32
CA ALA A 127 -16.53 -6.63 -9.49
C ALA A 127 -16.35 -5.59 -10.63
N LYS A 128 -15.71 -4.44 -10.36
CA LYS A 128 -15.52 -3.34 -11.33
C LYS A 128 -14.13 -3.31 -11.97
N PHE A 129 -13.23 -4.17 -11.51
CA PHE A 129 -11.91 -4.37 -12.10
C PHE A 129 -11.80 -5.85 -12.47
N PRO A 130 -11.57 -6.24 -13.74
CA PRO A 130 -11.32 -7.63 -14.07
C PRO A 130 -9.97 -8.05 -13.49
N LEU A 131 -9.95 -8.47 -12.23
CA LEU A 131 -8.83 -9.20 -11.61
C LEU A 131 -9.09 -10.71 -11.58
N THR A 132 -10.15 -11.19 -12.24
CA THR A 132 -10.43 -12.62 -12.39
C THR A 132 -9.54 -13.33 -13.41
N SER A 133 -8.47 -12.71 -13.93
CA SER A 133 -7.52 -13.40 -14.82
C SER A 133 -6.19 -13.77 -14.18
N PHE A 134 -5.99 -13.62 -12.87
CA PHE A 134 -4.70 -13.94 -12.22
C PHE A 134 -4.75 -14.99 -11.10
N ILE A 135 -5.88 -15.68 -10.92
CA ILE A 135 -5.91 -16.99 -10.24
C ILE A 135 -6.34 -18.06 -11.26
N SER A 136 -5.59 -18.17 -12.35
CA SER A 136 -5.49 -19.41 -13.14
C SER A 136 -4.30 -19.30 -14.09
N ALA A 137 -3.10 -19.44 -13.54
CA ALA A 137 -1.90 -19.73 -14.33
C ALA A 137 -0.93 -20.55 -13.47
N ARG A 138 -1.45 -21.66 -12.94
CA ARG A 138 -0.65 -22.84 -12.60
C ARG A 138 -0.81 -23.82 -13.77
N GLU A 139 -0.44 -23.39 -14.96
CA GLU A 139 -0.28 -24.21 -16.17
C GLU A 139 0.80 -23.53 -17.01
N TRP A 140 2.07 -23.80 -16.69
CA TRP A 140 3.18 -23.68 -17.63
C TRP A 140 4.18 -24.80 -17.35
N GLU A 141 3.69 -26.03 -17.43
CA GLU A 141 4.49 -27.18 -17.85
C GLU A 141 3.95 -27.58 -19.23
N ASN A 142 4.64 -27.12 -20.28
CA ASN A 142 5.19 -27.90 -21.40
C ASN A 142 5.63 -26.98 -22.55
#